data_AF-A0A926WBB6-F1
#
_entry.id   AF-A0A926WBB6-F1
#
_cell.length_a   1.000
_cell.length_b   1.000
_cell.length_c   1.000
_cell.angle_alpha   90.00
_cell.angle_beta   90.00
_cell.angle_gamma   90.00
#
_symmetry.space_group_name_H-M   'P 1'
#
loop_
_entity.id
_entity.type
_entity.pdbx_description
1 polymer ?
#
loop_
_entity_poly.entity_id
_entity_poly.type
_entity_poly.pdbx_seq_one_letter_code
_entity_poly.pdbx_strand_id
1 'polypeptide(L)'
;MANLQDVVNYGQRPAPTPQPQQSNQRNQPMLEIQNGEYVINLSQISEINKTNPDSWKVTMVSGNEFTVEGADLTKLKRALGL
;
A
#
# COMPACT_ATOMS: atom_id res chain seq x y z
N MET A 1 -49.57 -43.43 22.38
CA MET A 1 -49.26 -43.46 20.93
C MET A 1 -48.46 -42.19 20.61
N ALA A 2 -47.35 -42.38 19.88
CA ALA A 2 -46.46 -41.44 19.16
C ALA A 2 -47.04 -40.04 18.82
N ASN A 3 -46.30 -38.92 18.69
CA ASN A 3 -44.86 -38.58 18.76
C ASN A 3 -44.73 -37.04 18.56
N LEU A 4 -43.50 -36.49 18.70
CA LEU A 4 -42.97 -35.20 18.18
C LEU A 4 -43.26 -33.95 19.05
N GLN A 5 -42.37 -33.53 19.96
CA GLN A 5 -41.12 -32.79 19.69
C GLN A 5 -41.29 -31.66 18.66
N ASP A 6 -41.78 -30.50 19.10
CA ASP A 6 -41.51 -29.24 18.40
C ASP A 6 -40.53 -28.42 19.26
N VAL A 7 -39.33 -28.33 18.73
CA VAL A 7 -38.14 -27.74 19.32
C VAL A 7 -38.08 -26.27 18.91
N VAL A 8 -37.99 -25.40 19.92
CA VAL A 8 -37.14 -24.19 20.00
C VAL A 8 -37.13 -23.26 18.77
N ASN A 9 -37.65 -22.04 18.93
CA ASN A 9 -37.01 -20.90 18.27
C ASN A 9 -37.26 -19.60 19.05
N TYR A 10 -36.50 -19.42 20.13
CA TYR A 10 -36.20 -18.09 20.65
C TYR A 10 -35.64 -17.29 19.48
N GLY A 11 -36.39 -16.31 18.99
CA GLY A 11 -36.03 -15.49 17.84
C GLY A 11 -34.58 -15.01 17.96
N GLN A 12 -33.69 -15.72 17.25
CA GLN A 12 -32.35 -15.28 16.99
C GLN A 12 -32.50 -14.03 16.12
N ARG A 13 -32.30 -12.87 16.71
CA ARG A 13 -31.98 -11.66 15.95
C ARG A 13 -30.81 -12.05 15.05
N PRO A 14 -30.88 -11.82 13.73
CA PRO A 14 -29.73 -12.11 12.87
C PRO A 14 -28.53 -11.38 13.46
N ALA A 15 -27.45 -12.12 13.72
CA ALA A 15 -26.18 -11.53 14.11
C ALA A 15 -25.84 -10.44 13.08
N PRO A 16 -25.34 -9.26 13.49
CA PRO A 16 -24.86 -8.29 12.54
C PRO A 16 -23.82 -9.00 11.68
N THR A 17 -24.12 -9.10 10.39
CA THR A 17 -23.20 -9.65 9.41
C THR A 17 -21.86 -8.97 9.63
N PRO A 18 -20.73 -9.71 9.74
CA PRO A 18 -19.43 -9.07 9.67
C PRO A 18 -19.42 -8.35 8.32
N GLN A 19 -19.58 -7.02 8.34
CA GLN A 19 -19.26 -6.22 7.19
C GLN A 19 -17.83 -6.62 6.85
N PRO A 20 -17.55 -7.11 5.63
CA PRO A 20 -16.18 -7.06 5.18
C PRO A 20 -15.80 -5.60 5.34
N GLN A 21 -14.88 -5.32 6.27
CA GLN A 21 -14.09 -4.12 6.21
C GLN A 21 -13.40 -4.22 4.85
N GLN A 22 -14.09 -3.74 3.81
CA GLN A 22 -13.45 -3.12 2.68
C GLN A 22 -12.66 -2.01 3.34
N SER A 23 -11.43 -2.35 3.68
CA SER A 23 -10.37 -1.42 3.86
C SER A 23 -10.52 -0.47 2.67
N ASN A 24 -11.04 0.72 2.98
CA ASN A 24 -10.76 1.92 2.23
C ASN A 24 -9.24 2.20 2.33
N GLN A 25 -8.40 1.21 2.02
CA GLN A 25 -7.20 1.45 1.25
C GLN A 25 -7.73 2.03 -0.05
N ARG A 26 -7.99 3.35 0.00
CA ARG A 26 -7.81 4.20 -1.16
C ARG A 26 -6.59 3.65 -1.82
N ASN A 27 -6.82 3.09 -3.00
CA ASN A 27 -5.86 2.60 -3.96
C ASN A 27 -5.00 3.82 -4.37
N GLN A 28 -4.31 4.44 -3.40
CA GLN A 28 -3.24 5.35 -3.67
C GLN A 28 -2.25 4.47 -4.41
N PRO A 29 -1.88 4.81 -5.64
CA PRO A 29 -0.81 4.09 -6.29
C PRO A 29 0.38 4.20 -5.35
N MET A 30 0.71 3.11 -4.64
CA MET A 30 1.93 3.05 -3.88
C MET A 30 2.99 3.00 -4.98
N LEU A 31 3.43 4.18 -5.40
CA LEU A 31 4.47 4.31 -6.39
C LEU A 31 5.72 3.80 -5.69
N GLU A 32 6.09 2.59 -6.05
CA GLU A 32 7.25 1.89 -5.55
C GLU A 32 8.24 1.76 -6.69
N ILE A 33 9.47 2.16 -6.41
CA ILE A 33 10.55 2.04 -7.37
C ILE A 33 11.55 1.06 -6.79
N GLN A 34 11.71 -0.05 -7.49
CA GLN A 34 12.78 -0.98 -7.20
C GLN A 34 14.10 -0.34 -7.63
N ASN A 35 15.06 -0.24 -6.72
CA ASN A 35 16.41 0.23 -6.95
C ASN A 35 17.37 -0.87 -6.47
N GLY A 36 17.72 -1.78 -7.38
CA GLY A 36 18.36 -3.05 -7.02
C GLY A 36 17.47 -3.93 -6.12
N GLU A 37 17.95 -4.24 -4.91
CA GLU A 37 17.21 -5.04 -3.92
C GLU A 37 16.25 -4.20 -3.05
N TYR A 38 16.35 -2.87 -3.13
CA TYR A 38 15.54 -1.96 -2.30
C TYR A 38 14.27 -1.53 -3.01
N VAL A 39 13.19 -1.43 -2.24
CA VAL A 39 11.92 -0.86 -2.71
C VAL A 39 11.76 0.53 -2.10
N ILE A 40 11.83 1.56 -2.94
CA ILE A 40 11.66 2.95 -2.54
C ILE A 40 10.18 3.30 -2.64
N ASN A 41 9.55 3.54 -1.49
CA ASN A 41 8.18 4.03 -1.44
C ASN A 41 8.17 5.55 -1.63
N LEU A 42 7.64 6.04 -2.76
CA LEU A 42 7.63 7.47 -3.07
C LEU A 42 6.85 8.30 -2.03
N SER A 43 5.87 7.70 -1.36
CA SER A 43 5.08 8.35 -0.29
C SER A 43 5.88 8.57 1.00
N GLN A 44 7.08 7.99 1.09
CA GLN A 44 7.98 8.10 2.24
C GLN A 44 9.23 8.92 1.89
N ILE A 45 9.26 9.55 0.72
CA ILE A 45 10.35 10.45 0.34
C ILE A 45 10.15 11.79 1.04
N SER A 46 11.18 12.23 1.74
CA SER A 46 11.26 13.58 2.30
C SER A 46 11.86 14.57 1.31
N GLU A 47 12.92 14.17 0.59
CA GLU A 47 13.64 15.04 -0.34
C GLU A 47 14.18 14.24 -1.53
N ILE A 48 14.23 14.88 -2.72
CA ILE A 48 14.90 14.34 -3.90
C ILE A 48 15.90 15.38 -4.39
N ASN A 49 17.18 15.07 -4.25
CA ASN A 49 18.26 15.86 -4.80
C ASN A 49 18.51 15.44 -6.26
N LYS A 50 18.19 16.36 -7.17
CA LYS A 50 18.27 16.19 -8.63
C LYS A 50 19.51 16.85 -9.25
N THR A 51 20.55 17.14 -8.44
CA THR A 51 21.74 17.88 -8.88
C THR A 51 22.45 17.20 -10.05
N ASN A 52 22.48 15.87 -10.07
CA ASN A 52 23.02 15.10 -11.20
C ASN A 52 21.87 14.60 -12.09
N PRO A 53 21.83 14.88 -13.39
CA PRO A 53 20.77 14.38 -14.28
C PRO A 53 20.76 12.85 -14.46
N ASP A 54 21.90 12.19 -14.23
CA ASP A 54 22.11 10.75 -14.39
C ASP A 54 21.90 9.92 -13.11
N SER A 55 21.93 10.57 -11.93
CA SER A 55 21.65 9.94 -10.65
C SER A 55 21.00 10.91 -9.66
N TRP A 56 19.89 10.51 -9.05
CA TRP A 56 19.18 11.32 -8.05
C TRP A 56 19.35 10.71 -6.68
N LYS A 57 19.63 11.55 -5.68
CA LYS A 57 19.70 11.12 -4.30
C LYS A 57 18.34 11.35 -3.64
N VAL A 58 17.74 10.28 -3.15
CA VAL A 58 16.43 10.26 -2.51
C VAL A 58 16.63 10.10 -1.01
N THR A 59 16.14 11.05 -0.23
CA THR A 59 16.15 11.02 1.23
C THR A 59 14.76 10.64 1.71
N MET A 60 14.66 9.54 2.45
CA MET A 60 13.41 9.08 3.05
C MET A 60 13.08 9.86 4.32
N VAL A 61 11.82 9.87 4.75
CA VAL A 61 11.38 10.45 6.02
C VAL A 61 12.05 9.78 7.24
N SER A 62 12.53 8.55 7.09
CA SER A 62 13.32 7.86 8.10
C SER A 62 14.75 8.39 8.24
N GLY A 63 15.20 9.25 7.31
CA GLY A 63 16.58 9.73 7.22
C GLY A 63 17.50 8.85 6.36
N ASN A 64 16.99 7.75 5.78
CA ASN A 64 17.77 6.90 4.89
C ASN A 64 17.95 7.55 3.52
N GLU A 65 19.16 7.52 2.97
CA GLU A 65 19.48 8.07 1.66
C GLU A 65 19.75 6.95 0.64
N PHE A 66 19.14 7.05 -0.53
CA PHE A 66 19.31 6.12 -1.64
C PHE A 66 19.70 6.88 -2.90
N THR A 67 20.74 6.41 -3.59
CA THR A 67 21.06 6.90 -4.93
C THR A 67 20.29 6.08 -5.95
N VAL A 68 19.48 6.75 -6.77
CA VAL A 68 18.67 6.16 -7.83
C VAL A 68 19.26 6.57 -9.16
N GLU A 69 19.64 5.60 -10.00
CA GLU A 69 20.34 5.83 -11.25
C GLU A 69 19.85 4.90 -12.37
N GLY A 70 20.27 5.16 -13.61
CA GLY A 70 19.98 4.30 -14.76
C GLY A 70 18.49 4.05 -15.02
N ALA A 71 18.11 2.76 -15.10
CA ALA A 71 16.73 2.35 -15.40
C ALA A 71 15.75 2.76 -14.30
N ASP A 72 16.19 2.74 -13.04
CA ASP A 72 15.34 3.05 -11.88
C ASP A 72 15.12 4.56 -11.75
N LEU A 73 16.12 5.37 -12.16
CA LEU A 73 15.94 6.80 -12.32
C LEU A 73 14.92 7.13 -13.41
N THR A 74 14.91 6.37 -14.51
CA THR A 74 13.91 6.54 -15.58
C THR A 74 12.51 6.21 -15.08
N LYS A 75 12.35 5.15 -14.27
CA LYS A 75 11.08 4.85 -13.58
C LYS A 75 10.68 5.97 -12.61
N LEU A 76 11.64 6.55 -11.89
CA LEU A 76 11.42 7.65 -10.95
C LEU A 76 10.95 8.93 -11.64
N LYS A 77 11.58 9.29 -12.74
CA LYS A 77 11.15 10.43 -13.56
C LYS A 77 9.71 10.24 -14.05
N ARG A 78 9.40 9.06 -14.62
CA ARG A 78 8.03 8.71 -15.06
C ARG A 78 7.00 8.74 -13.92
N ALA A 79 7.36 8.20 -12.75
CA ALA A 79 6.49 8.17 -11.58
C ALA A 79 6.18 9.57 -11.04
N LEU A 80 7.11 10.52 -11.21
CA LEU A 80 6.96 11.92 -10.82
C LEU A 80 6.36 12.80 -11.94
N GLY A 81 6.11 12.24 -13.13
CA GLY A 81 5.61 13.00 -14.29
C GLY A 81 6.64 13.95 -14.92
N LEU A 82 7.93 13.62 -14.81
CA LEU A 82 9.07 14.38 -15.34
C LEU A 82 9.70 13.72 -16.56
#